data_AF-A0A1H4EGJ9-F1
#
_entry.id   AF-A0A1H4EGJ9-F1
#
_cell.length_a   1.000
_cell.length_b   1.000
_cell.length_c   1.000
_cell.angle_alpha   90.00
_cell.angle_beta   90.00
_cell.angle_gamma   90.00
#
_symmetry.space_group_name_H-M   'P 1'
#
loop_
_entity.id
_entity.type
_entity.pdbx_description
1 polymer ?
#
loop_
_entity_poly.entity_id
_entity_poly.type
_entity_poly.pdbx_seq_one_letter_code
_entity_poly.pdbx_strand_id
1 'polypeptide(L)' 'MKFYTKQHLFYCGIDLHADAMYVCVLNSVGEVVVHKNIPTKPKA' A
#
# COMPACT_ATOMS: atom_id res chain seq x y z
N MET A 1 18.75 18.63 -4.18
CA MET A 1 17.61 17.69 -4.32
C MET A 1 16.37 18.36 -3.73
N LYS A 2 15.19 18.23 -4.35
CA LYS A 2 13.94 18.80 -3.83
C LYS A 2 13.21 17.70 -3.06
N PHE A 3 13.07 17.88 -1.74
CA PHE A 3 12.37 16.93 -0.88
C PHE A 3 10.92 17.34 -0.70
N TYR A 4 10.03 16.34 -0.67
CA TYR A 4 8.65 16.54 -0.28
C TYR A 4 8.56 16.55 1.25
N THR A 5 8.13 17.67 1.82
CA THR A 5 8.13 17.90 3.28
C THR A 5 6.72 17.93 3.88
N LYS A 6 5.68 17.73 3.06
CA LYS A 6 4.31 17.71 3.56
C LYS A 6 3.96 16.29 4.04
N GLN A 7 3.12 16.20 5.06
CA GLN A 7 2.59 14.94 5.54
C GLN A 7 1.31 14.60 4.77
N HIS A 8 1.15 13.33 4.40
CA HIS A 8 -0.09 12.83 3.82
C HIS A 8 -0.96 12.19 4.90
N LEU A 9 -2.28 12.21 4.70
CA LEU A 9 -3.22 11.54 5.60
C LEU A 9 -3.07 10.01 5.56
N PHE A 10 -2.65 9.47 4.42
CA PHE A 10 -2.49 8.04 4.22
C PHE A 10 -1.23 7.72 3.42
N TYR A 11 -0.63 6.58 3.75
CA TYR A 11 0.54 6.01 3.07
C TYR A 11 0.21 4.58 2.64
N CYS A 12 0.37 4.29 1.35
CA CYS A 12 0.11 2.97 0.79
C CYS A 12 1.44 2.26 0.48
N GLY A 13 1.62 1.06 1.03
CA GLY A 13 2.66 0.12 0.66
C GLY A 13 2.07 -1.02 -0.14
N ILE A 14 2.72 -1.37 -1.25
CA ILE A 14 2.34 -2.50 -2.09
C ILE A 14 3.53 -3.43 -2.21
N ASP A 15 3.32 -4.70 -1.90
CA ASP A 15 4.23 -5.78 -2.23
C ASP A 15 3.59 -6.62 -3.35
N LEU A 16 4.25 -6.66 -4.50
CA LEU A 16 3.75 -7.32 -5.69
C LEU A 16 4.53 -8.61 -5.94
N HIS A 17 3.82 -9.72 -5.81
CA HIS A 17 4.28 -11.04 -6.20
C HIS A 17 3.56 -11.51 -7.48
N ALA A 18 4.04 -12.60 -8.07
CA ALA A 18 3.52 -13.11 -9.35
C ALA A 18 2.05 -13.54 -9.29
N ASP A 19 1.57 -14.06 -8.15
CA ASP A 19 0.22 -14.62 -7.98
C ASP A 19 -0.66 -13.86 -6.99
N ALA A 20 -0.05 -12.94 -6.24
CA ALA A 20 -0.67 -12.19 -5.16
C ALA A 20 -0.04 -10.80 -5.04
N MET A 21 -0.86 -9.82 -4.70
CA MET A 21 -0.45 -8.46 -4.36
C MET A 21 -0.92 -8.18 -2.95
N TYR A 22 0.02 -7.82 -2.10
CA TYR A 22 -0.24 -7.44 -0.74
C TYR A 22 -0.29 -5.91 -0.62
N VAL A 23 -1.37 -5.39 -0.04
CA VAL A 23 -1.62 -3.96 0.12
C VAL A 23 -1.75 -3.63 1.60
N CYS A 24 -0.94 -2.69 2.07
CA CYS A 24 -1.01 -2.11 3.39
C CYS A 24 -1.22 -0.59 3.27
N VAL A 25 -2.19 -0.04 4.01
CA VAL A 25 -2.36 1.40 4.13
C VAL A 25 -2.23 1.80 5.59
N LEU A 26 -1.38 2.78 5.85
CA LEU A 26 -1.22 3.42 7.15
C LEU A 26 -1.88 4.80 7.13
N ASN A 27 -2.41 5.23 8.26
CA ASN A 27 -2.75 6.64 8.46
C ASN A 27 -1.49 7.48 8.77
N SER A 28 -1.65 8.80 8.91
CA SER A 28 -0.55 9.73 9.20
C SER A 28 0.18 9.47 10.52
N VAL A 29 -0.43 8.71 11.44
CA VAL A 29 0.11 8.33 12.76
C VAL A 29 0.78 6.94 12.71
N GLY A 30 0.69 6.24 11.58
CA GLY A 30 1.32 4.93 11.37
C GLY A 30 0.42 3.74 11.71
N GLU A 31 -0.87 3.95 11.98
CA GLU A 31 -1.81 2.87 12.26
C GLU A 31 -2.28 2.21 10.96
N VAL A 32 -2.36 0.88 10.96
CA VAL A 32 -2.84 0.10 9.81
C VAL A 32 -4.36 0.27 9.66
N VAL A 33 -4.78 0.89 8.56
CA VAL A 33 -6.20 1.05 8.21
C VAL A 33 -6.65 0.08 7.12
N VAL A 34 -5.72 -0.42 6.30
CA VAL A 34 -5.98 -1.48 5.31
C VAL A 34 -4.84 -2.48 5.36
N HIS A 35 -5.18 -3.76 5.35
CA HIS A 35 -4.25 -4.87 5.26
C HIS A 35 -4.94 -5.98 4.45
N LYS A 36 -4.54 -6.18 3.20
CA LYS A 36 -5.20 -7.14 2.30
C LYS A 36 -4.20 -7.87 1.43
N ASN A 37 -4.45 -9.16 1.24
CA ASN A 37 -3.81 -9.96 0.19
C ASN A 37 -4.82 -10.13 -0.96
N ILE A 38 -4.43 -9.74 -2.16
CA ILE A 38 -5.29 -9.71 -3.36
C ILE A 38 -4.68 -10.66 -4.41
N PRO A 39 -5.39 -11.68 -4.89
CA PRO A 39 -4.88 -12.53 -5.97
C PRO A 39 -4.72 -11.72 -7.27
N THR A 40 -3.58 -11.83 -7.92
CA THR A 40 -3.26 -11.08 -9.17
C THR A 40 -3.55 -11.88 -10.43
N LYS A 41 -4.18 -13.04 -10.30
CA LYS A 41 -4.60 -13.86 -11.44
C LYS A 41 -5.57 -13.05 -12.31
N PRO A 42 -5.27 -12.86 -13.60
CA PRO A 42 -6.24 -12.31 -14.54
C PRO A 42 -7.48 -13.22 -14.53
N LYS A 43 -8.69 -12.64 -14.49
CA LYS A 43 -9.88 -13.42 -14.85
C LYS A 43 -9.74 -13.77 -16.33
N ALA A 44 -9.65 -15.07 -16.63
CA ALA A 44 -9.76 -15.60 -17.98
C ALA A 44 -11.18 -15.39 -18.53
#